data_AF-A0A1H0W259-F1
#
_entry.id   AF-A0A1H0W259-F1
#
_cell.length_a   1.000
_cell.length_b   1.000
_cell.length_c   1.000
_cell.angle_alpha   90.00
_cell.angle_beta   90.00
_cell.angle_gamma   90.00
#
_symmetry.space_group_name_H-M   'P 1'
#
loop_
_entity.id
_entity.type
_entity.pdbx_description
1 polymer ?
#
loop_
_entity_poly.entity_id
_entity_poly.type
_entity_poly.pdbx_seq_one_letter_code
_entity_poly.pdbx_strand_id
1 'polypeptide(L)'
;MIHGRPSCQHLESVVVAVEGGDTPEGRAFVAALERVLSSFCTVRIQTDLDLLHGPGECPEVILVTSRGETRNCLLRILAGPKNNGPAGAPPEITVLDPSHPEAPLHAAEALAQLPALAAVRGLRSLPAAPALHCVPLAEYPDPEAAFHEFYGLSSHRVWLDSSNAATDPVAGRNRYSIMADDSGSRGMRAQHLNGVTIMESKLVTARFRGPFFSWLDRNWDSRQAPVPGLPPGLGFALGWLGYLGYELKRECGGNAVESPLPDASLIRCSRAVVFDHEARCMYLLAEAGAEGQQWCTNAARRIRRLPSRPRRLSARLPPVQFSAADSGPSYLQKIAASRDEIAQGNSYELCLTTQIFTNLHESMNPWDFYRRLRRSSPAPFASLVQLGAVTIASSSPERFLSITAGGHVRAEPIKGTRRRDRSPRADRQLKHDLMTSAKDRAENIMIVDLMRNDLSRHAEPGTVSVTRLCDVETYPTVHQLVSTIEATIARDQSRTAVIAAAYPPGSMTGAPKISSMDILDGLESQPRGPYSGAVGYFSPNGASDLSVTIRSAVFHTRPAERQRLSVGIGGAITADSNPDDELAEIHTKAKAILGVLDE
;
A
#
# COMPACT_ATOMS: atom_id res chain seq x y z
N MET A 1 -10.00 48.85 -7.05
CA MET A 1 -11.02 47.88 -7.50
C MET A 1 -10.35 46.53 -7.66
N ILE A 2 -10.43 45.70 -6.62
CA ILE A 2 -9.99 44.29 -6.61
C ILE A 2 -11.24 43.52 -6.21
N HIS A 3 -11.86 42.83 -7.17
CA HIS A 3 -12.97 41.92 -6.92
C HIS A 3 -12.64 40.57 -7.54
N GLY A 4 -12.54 39.59 -6.66
CA GLY A 4 -12.25 38.19 -6.98
C GLY A 4 -12.23 37.38 -5.69
N ARG A 5 -13.32 37.43 -4.92
CA ARG A 5 -13.56 36.43 -3.86
C ARG A 5 -13.93 35.11 -4.55
N PRO A 6 -13.36 33.96 -4.16
CA PRO A 6 -13.89 32.68 -4.61
C PRO A 6 -15.28 32.52 -3.99
N SER A 7 -16.30 32.39 -4.83
CA SER A 7 -17.66 32.09 -4.41
C SER A 7 -17.73 30.63 -3.92
N CYS A 8 -17.60 30.42 -2.60
CA CYS A 8 -18.16 29.24 -1.95
C CYS A 8 -19.69 29.39 -1.94
N GLN A 9 -20.36 28.94 -2.99
CA GLN A 9 -21.80 28.75 -2.94
C GLN A 9 -22.13 27.67 -1.90
N HIS A 10 -23.09 28.00 -1.04
CA HIS A 10 -23.50 27.26 0.14
C HIS A 10 -24.12 25.91 -0.27
N LEU A 11 -23.48 24.81 0.11
CA LEU A 11 -24.11 23.49 0.15
C LEU A 11 -24.33 23.16 1.63
N GLU A 12 -25.53 23.45 2.14
CA GLU A 12 -25.90 23.30 3.55
C GLU A 12 -26.86 22.13 3.83
N SER A 13 -27.05 21.21 2.88
CA SER A 13 -27.94 20.06 3.08
C SER A 13 -27.43 18.79 2.40
N VAL A 14 -27.62 17.66 3.08
CA VAL A 14 -27.32 16.31 2.58
C VAL A 14 -28.61 15.52 2.59
N VAL A 15 -28.97 14.90 1.47
CA VAL A 15 -30.03 13.90 1.41
C VAL A 15 -29.46 12.54 1.11
N VAL A 16 -29.80 11.59 1.96
CA VAL A 16 -29.46 10.18 1.80
C VAL A 16 -30.74 9.43 1.49
N ALA A 17 -30.80 8.76 0.35
CA ALA A 17 -31.87 7.83 0.04
C ALA A 17 -31.56 6.48 0.70
N VAL A 18 -32.48 5.98 1.52
CA VAL A 18 -32.34 4.69 2.22
C VAL A 18 -33.48 3.78 1.78
N GLU A 19 -33.16 2.83 0.92
CA GLU A 19 -34.10 1.79 0.51
C GLU A 19 -34.46 0.91 1.72
N GLY A 20 -35.76 0.67 1.95
CA GLY A 20 -36.26 -0.10 3.10
C GLY A 20 -36.41 0.69 4.41
N GLY A 21 -36.23 2.03 4.38
CA GLY A 21 -36.37 2.89 5.54
C GLY A 21 -37.78 2.94 6.15
N ASP A 22 -38.81 2.41 5.48
CA ASP A 22 -40.19 2.35 5.97
C ASP A 22 -40.49 1.09 6.81
N THR A 23 -39.52 0.19 6.97
CA THR A 23 -39.61 -0.90 7.95
C THR A 23 -39.42 -0.35 9.37
N PRO A 24 -39.92 -0.99 10.43
CA PRO A 24 -39.63 -0.56 11.82
C PRO A 24 -38.12 -0.44 12.09
N GLU A 25 -37.34 -1.41 11.63
CA GLU A 25 -35.89 -1.48 11.75
C GLU A 25 -35.21 -0.41 10.88
N GLY A 26 -35.68 -0.24 9.64
CA GLY A 26 -35.21 0.80 8.73
C GLY A 26 -35.46 2.21 9.24
N ARG A 27 -36.63 2.48 9.83
CA ARG A 27 -36.96 3.77 10.46
C ARG A 27 -36.05 4.04 11.66
N ALA A 28 -35.81 3.03 12.49
CA ALA A 28 -34.92 3.15 13.65
C ALA A 28 -33.47 3.43 13.20
N PHE A 29 -32.99 2.73 12.18
CA PHE A 29 -31.69 2.96 11.56
C PHE A 29 -31.59 4.36 10.96
N VAL A 30 -32.57 4.77 10.16
CA VAL A 30 -32.62 6.10 9.53
C VAL A 30 -32.62 7.20 10.58
N ALA A 31 -33.44 7.09 11.63
CA ALA A 31 -33.43 8.06 12.72
C ALA A 31 -32.10 8.09 13.49
N ALA A 32 -31.42 6.94 13.62
CA ALA A 32 -30.10 6.88 14.23
C ALA A 32 -29.01 7.49 13.32
N LEU A 33 -29.04 7.19 12.03
CA LEU A 33 -28.13 7.75 11.02
C LEU A 33 -28.33 9.26 10.89
N GLU A 34 -29.58 9.72 10.89
CA GLU A 34 -29.91 11.14 10.89
C GLU A 34 -29.35 11.83 12.13
N ARG A 35 -29.49 11.23 13.32
CA ARG A 35 -28.87 11.76 14.55
C ARG A 35 -27.34 11.84 14.45
N VAL A 36 -26.69 10.80 13.91
CA VAL A 36 -25.24 10.79 13.69
C VAL A 36 -24.85 11.92 12.75
N LEU A 37 -25.43 11.97 11.55
CA LEU A 37 -25.10 12.96 10.53
C LEU A 37 -25.47 14.40 10.95
N SER A 38 -26.58 14.58 11.66
CA SER A 38 -27.07 15.87 12.15
C SER A 38 -26.14 16.52 13.18
N SER A 39 -25.28 15.73 13.83
CA SER A 39 -24.25 16.28 14.71
C SER A 39 -23.11 16.98 13.95
N PHE A 40 -23.02 16.80 12.64
CA PHE A 40 -21.94 17.34 11.78
C PHE A 40 -22.43 18.31 10.71
N CYS A 41 -23.65 18.12 10.21
CA CYS A 41 -24.25 18.95 9.18
C CYS A 41 -25.77 18.82 9.20
N THR A 42 -26.49 19.77 8.63
CA THR A 42 -27.94 19.63 8.43
C THR A 42 -28.20 18.51 7.42
N VAL A 43 -28.88 17.45 7.83
CA VAL A 43 -29.19 16.29 6.99
C VAL A 43 -30.67 16.02 7.01
N ARG A 44 -31.23 15.62 5.85
CA ARG A 44 -32.57 15.03 5.76
C ARG A 44 -32.46 13.68 5.07
N ILE A 45 -32.79 12.61 5.76
CA ILE A 45 -32.78 11.27 5.18
C ILE A 45 -34.17 10.97 4.62
N GLN A 46 -34.23 10.35 3.45
CA GLN A 46 -35.50 9.93 2.87
C GLN A 46 -35.56 8.47 2.52
N THR A 47 -36.76 7.92 2.70
CA THR A 47 -37.00 6.48 2.73
C THR A 47 -37.81 5.98 1.54
N ASP A 48 -38.06 6.83 0.52
CA ASP A 48 -39.07 6.57 -0.51
C ASP A 48 -38.54 6.75 -1.96
N LEU A 49 -39.04 5.93 -2.89
CA LEU A 49 -38.41 5.56 -4.17
C LEU A 49 -39.02 6.21 -5.43
N ASP A 50 -40.16 6.90 -5.35
CA ASP A 50 -40.90 7.34 -6.55
C ASP A 50 -40.62 8.78 -7.06
N LEU A 51 -39.58 9.47 -6.58
CA LEU A 51 -39.22 10.82 -7.09
C LEU A 51 -38.07 10.93 -8.09
N LEU A 52 -37.53 9.82 -8.60
CA LEU A 52 -36.42 9.87 -9.57
C LEU A 52 -36.87 9.54 -11.00
N HIS A 53 -37.58 10.46 -11.68
CA HIS A 53 -37.87 10.34 -13.12
C HIS A 53 -37.49 11.60 -13.92
N GLY A 54 -36.55 11.44 -14.87
CA GLY A 54 -36.24 12.38 -15.93
C GLY A 54 -34.98 12.00 -16.74
N PRO A 55 -35.03 11.79 -18.07
CA PRO A 55 -33.86 11.46 -18.86
C PRO A 55 -33.08 12.73 -19.24
N GLY A 56 -32.03 13.10 -18.50
CA GLY A 56 -31.20 14.22 -18.97
C GLY A 56 -30.13 14.81 -18.04
N GLU A 57 -30.28 14.77 -16.71
CA GLU A 57 -29.50 15.67 -15.85
C GLU A 57 -28.60 14.98 -14.82
N CYS A 58 -27.50 15.69 -14.52
CA CYS A 58 -26.52 15.57 -13.42
C CYS A 58 -27.15 15.24 -12.06
N PRO A 59 -26.49 14.65 -11.03
CA PRO A 59 -27.23 14.23 -9.84
C PRO A 59 -27.79 15.44 -9.10
N GLU A 60 -29.11 15.56 -9.14
CA GLU A 60 -29.85 16.23 -8.11
C GLU A 60 -30.12 15.21 -7.01
N VAL A 61 -29.77 15.59 -5.79
CA VAL A 61 -30.05 14.86 -4.57
C VAL A 61 -31.50 15.26 -4.17
N ILE A 62 -32.54 14.62 -4.75
CA ILE A 62 -33.97 14.92 -4.49
C ILE A 62 -34.85 13.67 -4.29
N LEU A 63 -35.09 13.40 -3.01
CA LEU A 63 -36.33 13.31 -2.21
C LEU A 63 -37.80 13.00 -2.76
N VAL A 64 -38.48 11.91 -2.28
CA VAL A 64 -39.95 11.59 -1.97
C VAL A 64 -40.69 10.51 -2.88
N THR A 65 -42.01 10.24 -2.78
CA THR A 65 -42.67 8.93 -2.44
C THR A 65 -43.65 8.17 -3.39
N SER A 66 -43.77 6.85 -3.13
CA SER A 66 -44.92 5.89 -3.16
C SER A 66 -45.41 5.10 -4.42
N ARG A 67 -45.06 3.79 -4.53
CA ARG A 67 -45.88 2.57 -4.23
C ARG A 67 -45.34 1.22 -4.81
N GLY A 68 -44.82 0.34 -3.93
CA GLY A 68 -44.90 -1.16 -3.88
C GLY A 68 -44.38 -2.01 -5.07
N GLU A 69 -43.59 -3.09 -4.95
CA GLU A 69 -43.25 -4.03 -3.85
C GLU A 69 -41.87 -4.75 -4.07
N THR A 70 -41.15 -5.01 -2.94
CA THR A 70 -40.13 -6.05 -2.57
C THR A 70 -38.71 -6.21 -3.20
N ARG A 71 -37.61 -5.99 -2.41
CA ARG A 71 -36.56 -6.93 -1.87
C ARG A 71 -35.11 -6.34 -1.71
N ASN A 72 -34.45 -6.64 -0.57
CA ASN A 72 -33.04 -6.41 -0.15
C ASN A 72 -32.51 -4.96 -0.11
N CYS A 73 -31.91 -4.55 1.02
CA CYS A 73 -31.47 -3.16 1.25
C CYS A 73 -30.18 -2.82 0.50
N LEU A 74 -30.26 -1.88 -0.45
CA LEU A 74 -29.14 -1.29 -1.18
C LEU A 74 -29.19 0.24 -1.03
N LEU A 75 -28.10 0.87 -0.61
CA LEU A 75 -27.97 2.32 -0.47
C LEU A 75 -27.27 2.85 -1.73
N ARG A 76 -28.02 3.02 -2.82
CA ARG A 76 -27.50 3.38 -4.15
C ARG A 76 -27.50 4.91 -4.33
N ILE A 77 -26.34 5.51 -4.58
CA ILE A 77 -26.20 6.97 -4.74
C ILE A 77 -25.78 7.27 -6.18
N LEU A 78 -26.73 7.63 -7.05
CA LEU A 78 -26.47 7.92 -8.47
C LEU A 78 -25.85 9.30 -8.71
N ALA A 79 -24.77 9.37 -9.50
CA ALA A 79 -24.10 10.62 -9.90
C ALA A 79 -23.35 10.53 -11.25
N GLY A 80 -23.79 11.22 -12.33
CA GLY A 80 -22.95 11.52 -13.53
C GLY A 80 -23.68 11.81 -14.88
N PRO A 81 -23.38 12.91 -15.63
CA PRO A 81 -24.26 13.49 -16.68
C PRO A 81 -24.42 12.66 -17.94
N LYS A 82 -25.58 12.81 -18.60
CA LYS A 82 -25.77 12.39 -19.99
C LYS A 82 -25.06 13.37 -20.93
N ASN A 83 -23.82 13.04 -21.32
CA ASN A 83 -23.45 12.93 -22.74
C ASN A 83 -21.99 12.50 -22.96
N ASN A 84 -21.86 11.39 -23.71
CA ASN A 84 -20.75 10.92 -24.54
C ASN A 84 -19.34 10.80 -23.94
N GLY A 85 -19.22 9.81 -23.05
CA GLY A 85 -18.02 9.01 -22.77
C GLY A 85 -18.47 7.72 -22.06
N PRO A 86 -17.68 6.64 -21.97
CA PRO A 86 -18.10 5.41 -21.29
C PRO A 86 -18.20 5.69 -19.78
N ALA A 87 -19.34 6.23 -19.33
CA ALA A 87 -19.56 6.75 -17.99
C ALA A 87 -20.03 5.64 -17.04
N GLY A 88 -19.31 5.53 -15.93
CA GLY A 88 -19.43 4.50 -14.91
C GLY A 88 -20.73 4.56 -14.12
N ALA A 89 -21.21 3.38 -13.76
CA ALA A 89 -22.32 3.20 -12.83
C ALA A 89 -22.03 3.85 -11.45
N PRO A 90 -23.09 4.21 -10.71
CA PRO A 90 -22.99 4.99 -9.47
C PRO A 90 -22.25 4.31 -8.32
N PRO A 91 -21.76 5.07 -7.32
CA PRO A 91 -21.35 4.48 -6.06
C PRO A 91 -22.52 3.81 -5.34
N GLU A 92 -22.22 2.68 -4.70
CA GLU A 92 -23.19 1.78 -4.09
C GLU A 92 -22.72 1.48 -2.67
N ILE A 93 -23.53 1.78 -1.66
CA ILE A 93 -23.29 1.47 -0.26
C ILE A 93 -24.32 0.42 0.17
N THR A 94 -23.97 -0.53 1.01
CA THR A 94 -24.87 -1.60 1.47
C THR A 94 -24.65 -1.78 2.96
N VAL A 95 -25.71 -1.63 3.75
CA VAL A 95 -25.70 -1.88 5.20
C VAL A 95 -26.14 -3.32 5.43
N LEU A 96 -25.26 -4.13 6.03
CA LEU A 96 -25.44 -5.58 6.15
C LEU A 96 -26.39 -5.96 7.30
N ASP A 97 -26.29 -5.23 8.42
CA ASP A 97 -27.17 -5.38 9.58
C ASP A 97 -27.60 -4.00 10.10
N PRO A 98 -28.72 -3.46 9.62
CA PRO A 98 -29.20 -2.14 10.02
C PRO A 98 -29.67 -2.08 11.48
N SER A 99 -29.91 -3.24 12.13
CA SER A 99 -30.32 -3.30 13.53
C SER A 99 -29.14 -3.12 14.51
N HIS A 100 -27.91 -3.30 14.03
CA HIS A 100 -26.72 -3.17 14.85
C HIS A 100 -26.53 -1.72 15.34
N PRO A 101 -26.24 -1.49 16.63
CA PRO A 101 -26.12 -0.13 17.19
C PRO A 101 -25.06 0.75 16.51
N GLU A 102 -24.00 0.15 15.97
CA GLU A 102 -22.91 0.85 15.26
C GLU A 102 -23.12 0.99 13.75
N ALA A 103 -24.15 0.35 13.17
CA ALA A 103 -24.39 0.42 11.72
C ALA A 103 -24.55 1.86 11.20
N PRO A 104 -25.22 2.78 11.91
CA PRO A 104 -25.31 4.18 11.49
C PRO A 104 -23.95 4.87 11.39
N LEU A 105 -23.01 4.56 12.30
CA LEU A 105 -21.67 5.12 12.27
C LEU A 105 -20.90 4.62 11.04
N HIS A 106 -20.91 3.31 10.80
CA HIS A 106 -20.25 2.70 9.64
C HIS A 106 -20.81 3.24 8.31
N ALA A 107 -22.12 3.45 8.25
CA ALA A 107 -22.77 4.03 7.07
C ALA A 107 -22.35 5.50 6.88
N ALA A 108 -22.32 6.29 7.95
CA ALA A 108 -21.82 7.66 7.91
C ALA A 108 -20.36 7.74 7.45
N GLU A 109 -19.51 6.82 7.92
CA GLU A 109 -18.12 6.72 7.49
C GLU A 109 -18.00 6.40 6.00
N ALA A 110 -18.80 5.46 5.47
CA ALA A 110 -18.81 5.16 4.04
C ALA A 110 -19.33 6.33 3.19
N LEU A 111 -20.36 7.03 3.65
CA LEU A 111 -20.88 8.24 3.01
C LEU A 111 -19.81 9.34 2.94
N ALA A 112 -19.05 9.54 4.02
CA ALA A 112 -17.99 10.54 4.07
C ALA A 112 -16.91 10.36 2.99
N GLN A 113 -16.80 9.16 2.40
CA GLN A 113 -15.81 8.85 1.35
C GLN A 113 -16.32 9.12 -0.07
N LEU A 114 -17.59 9.47 -0.23
CA LEU A 114 -18.19 9.73 -1.53
C LEU A 114 -17.64 11.05 -2.12
N PRO A 115 -17.23 11.06 -3.41
CA PRO A 115 -16.75 12.27 -4.06
C PRO A 115 -17.73 13.45 -3.96
N ALA A 116 -19.03 13.20 -4.13
CA ALA A 116 -20.07 14.22 -4.07
C ALA A 116 -20.21 14.85 -2.66
N LEU A 117 -19.93 14.07 -1.61
CA LEU A 117 -20.01 14.51 -0.22
C LEU A 117 -18.69 15.10 0.29
N ALA A 118 -17.62 15.01 -0.51
CA ALA A 118 -16.31 15.54 -0.16
C ALA A 118 -16.28 17.09 -0.07
N ALA A 119 -17.28 17.82 -0.59
CA ALA A 119 -17.36 19.27 -0.41
C ALA A 119 -17.98 19.69 0.94
N VAL A 120 -18.67 18.77 1.62
CA VAL A 120 -19.38 19.06 2.87
C VAL A 120 -18.40 19.00 4.04
N ARG A 121 -18.04 20.17 4.57
CA ARG A 121 -17.04 20.32 5.67
C ARG A 121 -17.36 19.46 6.89
N GLY A 122 -18.64 19.31 7.25
CA GLY A 122 -19.10 18.48 8.37
C GLY A 122 -18.91 16.98 8.14
N LEU A 123 -19.26 16.46 6.96
CA LEU A 123 -19.08 15.04 6.62
C LEU A 123 -17.61 14.61 6.54
N ARG A 124 -16.68 15.53 6.22
CA ARG A 124 -15.24 15.24 6.35
C ARG A 124 -14.73 15.21 7.80
N SER A 125 -15.48 15.75 8.75
CA SER A 125 -15.11 15.70 10.17
C SER A 125 -15.61 14.45 10.91
N LEU A 126 -16.57 13.71 10.34
CA LEU A 126 -16.97 12.36 10.78
C LEU A 126 -15.79 11.36 10.79
N PRO A 127 -14.90 11.35 9.79
CA PRO A 127 -13.66 10.58 9.82
C PRO A 127 -12.49 11.32 10.51
N ALA A 128 -12.71 12.46 11.20
CA ALA A 128 -11.64 13.06 12.01
C ALA A 128 -11.07 11.95 12.90
N ALA A 129 -9.77 11.70 12.78
CA ALA A 129 -9.20 10.57 13.48
C ALA A 129 -9.43 10.85 14.97
N PRO A 130 -10.03 9.90 15.67
CA PRO A 130 -10.22 10.06 17.10
C PRO A 130 -8.83 10.26 17.71
N ALA A 131 -8.78 11.01 18.82
CA ALA A 131 -7.51 11.27 19.48
C ALA A 131 -6.72 9.95 19.64
N LEU A 132 -5.43 9.96 19.35
CA LEU A 132 -4.63 8.76 19.43
C LEU A 132 -4.24 8.51 20.89
N HIS A 133 -4.50 7.31 21.41
CA HIS A 133 -3.81 6.82 22.59
C HIS A 133 -2.49 6.18 22.15
N CYS A 134 -1.39 6.71 22.68
CA CYS A 134 -0.08 6.08 22.59
C CYS A 134 0.34 5.65 23.99
N VAL A 135 0.43 4.35 24.23
CA VAL A 135 0.86 3.78 25.52
C VAL A 135 2.26 3.20 25.35
N PRO A 136 3.30 3.83 25.92
CA PRO A 136 4.65 3.28 25.90
C PRO A 136 4.73 2.08 26.86
N LEU A 137 5.50 1.07 26.44
CA LEU A 137 5.78 -0.15 27.19
C LEU A 137 7.30 -0.37 27.20
N ALA A 138 7.87 -0.59 28.37
CA ALA A 138 9.30 -0.90 28.50
C ALA A 138 9.64 -2.34 28.09
N GLU A 139 8.60 -3.19 27.96
CA GLU A 139 8.71 -4.57 27.51
C GLU A 139 9.18 -4.64 26.04
N TYR A 140 9.99 -5.66 25.73
CA TYR A 140 10.49 -5.92 24.39
C TYR A 140 10.58 -7.44 24.15
N PRO A 141 9.43 -8.10 23.91
CA PRO A 141 9.38 -9.53 23.59
C PRO A 141 9.88 -9.80 22.17
N ASP A 142 9.88 -11.07 21.78
CA ASP A 142 10.14 -11.48 20.42
C ASP A 142 9.05 -10.96 19.46
N PRO A 143 9.42 -10.27 18.35
CA PRO A 143 8.45 -9.76 17.38
C PRO A 143 7.56 -10.82 16.74
N GLU A 144 8.07 -12.03 16.48
CA GLU A 144 7.23 -13.10 15.89
C GLU A 144 6.18 -13.59 16.89
N ALA A 145 6.54 -13.72 18.17
CA ALA A 145 5.62 -14.08 19.24
C ALA A 145 4.53 -13.02 19.42
N ALA A 146 4.89 -11.73 19.39
CA ALA A 146 3.92 -10.65 19.46
C ALA A 146 2.98 -10.65 18.25
N PHE A 147 3.51 -10.77 17.03
CA PHE A 147 2.68 -10.82 15.82
C PHE A 147 1.69 -11.99 15.85
N HIS A 148 2.17 -13.19 16.23
CA HIS A 148 1.31 -14.37 16.36
C HIS A 148 0.25 -14.20 17.46
N GLU A 149 0.61 -13.65 18.62
CA GLU A 149 -0.31 -13.44 19.74
C GLU A 149 -1.47 -12.50 19.37
N PHE A 150 -1.18 -11.39 18.70
CA PHE A 150 -2.19 -10.38 18.40
C PHE A 150 -2.93 -10.63 17.09
N TYR A 151 -2.25 -11.17 16.09
CA TYR A 151 -2.73 -11.22 14.71
C TYR A 151 -2.72 -12.63 14.12
N GLY A 152 -2.36 -13.67 14.90
CA GLY A 152 -2.25 -15.06 14.46
C GLY A 152 -3.51 -15.62 13.80
N LEU A 153 -4.69 -15.18 14.26
CA LEU A 153 -6.01 -15.61 13.78
C LEU A 153 -6.65 -14.65 12.77
N SER A 154 -6.05 -13.48 12.53
CA SER A 154 -6.62 -12.52 11.58
C SER A 154 -6.35 -12.94 10.14
N SER A 155 -7.38 -12.86 9.29
CA SER A 155 -7.28 -13.04 7.83
C SER A 155 -6.81 -11.77 7.11
N HIS A 156 -6.71 -10.65 7.82
CA HIS A 156 -6.31 -9.34 7.31
C HIS A 156 -5.33 -8.72 8.29
N ARG A 157 -4.04 -8.95 8.07
CA ARG A 157 -2.97 -8.55 8.99
C ARG A 157 -1.75 -8.08 8.23
N VAL A 158 -1.10 -7.06 8.77
CA VAL A 158 0.08 -6.43 8.21
C VAL A 158 1.17 -6.37 9.27
N TRP A 159 2.36 -6.81 8.90
CA TRP A 159 3.61 -6.55 9.60
C TRP A 159 4.55 -5.82 8.65
N LEU A 160 4.77 -4.53 8.90
CA LEU A 160 5.86 -3.77 8.29
C LEU A 160 7.07 -3.94 9.22
N ASP A 161 8.10 -4.65 8.76
CA ASP A 161 9.11 -5.27 9.61
C ASP A 161 10.52 -4.77 9.28
N SER A 162 11.12 -4.12 10.26
CA SER A 162 12.54 -3.80 10.27
C SER A 162 13.35 -5.02 10.68
N SER A 163 13.24 -6.11 9.91
CA SER A 163 13.77 -7.43 10.30
C SER A 163 15.28 -7.47 10.50
N ASN A 164 16.02 -6.56 9.87
CA ASN A 164 17.47 -6.40 10.03
C ASN A 164 17.88 -5.53 11.22
N ALA A 165 16.96 -4.93 11.99
CA ALA A 165 17.30 -3.98 13.04
C ALA A 165 18.25 -4.56 14.11
N ALA A 166 18.16 -5.87 14.39
CA ALA A 166 19.06 -6.54 15.33
C ALA A 166 20.45 -6.84 14.75
N THR A 167 20.58 -6.95 13.43
CA THR A 167 21.80 -7.35 12.73
C THR A 167 22.55 -6.18 12.11
N ASP A 168 21.83 -5.09 11.81
CA ASP A 168 22.32 -3.97 11.01
C ASP A 168 21.49 -2.71 11.24
N PRO A 169 21.72 -1.95 12.31
CA PRO A 169 21.00 -0.70 12.54
C PRO A 169 21.38 0.32 11.46
N VAL A 170 20.46 0.58 10.53
CA VAL A 170 20.63 1.59 9.47
C VAL A 170 19.85 2.82 9.89
N ALA A 171 20.59 3.87 10.26
CA ALA A 171 20.03 5.10 10.81
C ALA A 171 18.85 5.62 9.96
N GLY A 172 17.66 5.68 10.57
CA GLY A 172 16.44 6.21 9.95
C GLY A 172 15.73 5.29 8.94
N ARG A 173 16.21 4.05 8.71
CA ARG A 173 15.56 3.09 7.78
C ARG A 173 14.93 1.88 8.44
N ASN A 174 15.38 1.50 9.65
CA ASN A 174 14.92 0.27 10.28
C ASN A 174 14.66 0.37 11.79
N ARG A 175 14.32 1.57 12.27
CA ARG A 175 14.05 1.78 13.70
C ARG A 175 12.76 1.10 14.17
N TYR A 176 11.73 1.09 13.33
CA TYR A 176 10.38 0.70 13.74
C TYR A 176 9.85 -0.51 13.00
N SER A 177 9.19 -1.42 13.72
CA SER A 177 8.28 -2.40 13.13
C SER A 177 6.86 -2.09 13.55
N ILE A 178 5.92 -2.19 12.60
CA ILE A 178 4.50 -1.86 12.80
C ILE A 178 3.68 -3.13 12.51
N MET A 179 2.80 -3.48 13.44
CA MET A 179 1.89 -4.61 13.32
C MET A 179 0.45 -4.15 13.51
N ALA A 180 -0.43 -4.53 12.60
CA ALA A 180 -1.83 -4.13 12.63
C ALA A 180 -2.75 -5.14 11.92
N ASP A 181 -4.03 -5.09 12.27
CA ASP A 181 -5.14 -5.74 11.56
C ASP A 181 -6.34 -4.79 11.47
N ASP A 182 -7.45 -5.28 10.95
CA ASP A 182 -8.72 -4.57 10.81
C ASP A 182 -9.77 -5.03 11.85
N SER A 183 -9.36 -5.68 12.95
CA SER A 183 -10.32 -6.31 13.87
C SER A 183 -10.97 -5.35 14.87
N GLY A 184 -10.47 -4.12 14.99
CA GLY A 184 -11.08 -3.07 15.82
C GLY A 184 -12.49 -2.67 15.32
N SER A 185 -13.28 -1.97 16.13
CA SER A 185 -14.62 -1.48 15.75
C SER A 185 -14.62 -0.74 14.41
N ARG A 186 -13.71 0.23 14.25
CA ARG A 186 -13.54 1.05 13.04
C ARG A 186 -12.59 0.46 11.99
N GLY A 187 -12.37 -0.85 12.04
CA GLY A 187 -11.58 -1.56 11.04
C GLY A 187 -12.28 -1.54 9.68
N MET A 188 -11.53 -1.22 8.64
CA MET A 188 -12.01 -1.22 7.25
C MET A 188 -11.02 -1.89 6.32
N ARG A 189 -11.51 -2.29 5.15
CA ARG A 189 -10.73 -2.84 4.03
C ARG A 189 -11.05 -2.00 2.82
N ALA A 190 -10.07 -1.78 1.96
CA ALA A 190 -10.26 -1.19 0.64
C ALA A 190 -9.48 -2.02 -0.38
N GLN A 191 -10.19 -2.59 -1.33
CA GLN A 191 -9.61 -3.36 -2.44
C GLN A 191 -9.92 -2.64 -3.74
N HIS A 192 -8.90 -2.35 -4.54
CA HIS A 192 -9.06 -1.74 -5.86
C HIS A 192 -8.73 -2.77 -6.94
N LEU A 193 -9.63 -2.92 -7.91
CA LEU A 193 -9.42 -3.75 -9.08
C LEU A 193 -10.14 -3.13 -10.27
N ASN A 194 -9.42 -2.91 -11.36
CA ASN A 194 -9.96 -2.46 -12.65
C ASN A 194 -10.83 -1.19 -12.53
N GLY A 195 -10.33 -0.17 -11.82
CA GLY A 195 -11.01 1.12 -11.68
C GLY A 195 -12.19 1.11 -10.71
N VAL A 196 -12.34 0.06 -9.90
CA VAL A 196 -13.35 -0.04 -8.85
C VAL A 196 -12.68 -0.29 -7.52
N THR A 197 -12.90 0.62 -6.56
CA THR A 197 -12.55 0.41 -5.14
C THR A 197 -13.77 -0.12 -4.40
N ILE A 198 -13.65 -1.32 -3.84
CA ILE A 198 -14.60 -1.88 -2.88
C ILE A 198 -14.05 -1.64 -1.49
N MET A 199 -14.80 -0.91 -0.66
CA MET A 199 -14.53 -0.74 0.75
C MET A 199 -15.46 -1.61 1.58
N GLU A 200 -14.94 -2.28 2.60
CA GLU A 200 -15.73 -3.12 3.51
C GLU A 200 -15.38 -2.80 4.96
N SER A 201 -16.41 -2.69 5.79
CA SER A 201 -16.32 -2.72 7.25
C SER A 201 -17.17 -3.88 7.76
N LYS A 202 -17.25 -4.06 9.09
CA LYS A 202 -18.09 -5.12 9.70
C LYS A 202 -19.57 -5.05 9.31
N LEU A 203 -20.08 -3.85 9.03
CA LEU A 203 -21.51 -3.58 8.87
C LEU A 203 -21.87 -2.96 7.52
N VAL A 204 -20.87 -2.54 6.74
CA VAL A 204 -21.08 -1.79 5.50
C VAL A 204 -20.11 -2.22 4.42
N THR A 205 -20.61 -2.41 3.21
CA THR A 205 -19.83 -2.51 1.97
C THR A 205 -20.12 -1.29 1.11
N ALA A 206 -19.11 -0.69 0.50
CA ALA A 206 -19.23 0.44 -0.40
C ALA A 206 -18.41 0.22 -1.68
N ARG A 207 -18.92 0.63 -2.83
CA ARG A 207 -18.23 0.54 -4.13
C ARG A 207 -18.08 1.93 -4.73
N PHE A 208 -16.86 2.25 -5.14
CA PHE A 208 -16.50 3.52 -5.75
C PHE A 208 -15.85 3.24 -7.10
N ARG A 209 -16.34 3.87 -8.17
CA ARG A 209 -15.69 3.82 -9.49
C ARG A 209 -14.78 5.03 -9.68
N GLY A 210 -13.70 4.83 -10.41
CA GLY A 210 -12.73 5.86 -10.76
C GLY A 210 -11.33 5.56 -10.22
N PRO A 211 -10.39 6.50 -10.40
CA PRO A 211 -8.98 6.27 -10.09
C PRO A 211 -8.74 6.02 -8.59
N PHE A 212 -7.93 5.00 -8.29
CA PHE A 212 -7.48 4.67 -6.95
C PHE A 212 -6.75 5.83 -6.27
N PHE A 213 -5.83 6.53 -6.95
CA PHE A 213 -5.10 7.64 -6.32
C PHE A 213 -6.03 8.80 -5.96
N SER A 214 -7.10 9.01 -6.73
CA SER A 214 -8.15 9.97 -6.36
C SER A 214 -8.95 9.50 -5.13
N TRP A 215 -9.25 8.20 -5.03
CA TRP A 215 -9.87 7.63 -3.83
C TRP A 215 -8.96 7.75 -2.60
N LEU A 216 -7.67 7.45 -2.75
CA LEU A 216 -6.69 7.53 -1.66
C LEU A 216 -6.49 8.97 -1.18
N ASP A 217 -6.42 9.96 -2.07
CA ASP A 217 -6.36 11.39 -1.69
C ASP A 217 -7.50 11.82 -0.76
N ARG A 218 -8.72 11.33 -1.03
CA ARG A 218 -9.89 11.62 -0.17
C ARG A 218 -9.83 10.89 1.17
N ASN A 219 -9.24 9.70 1.22
CA ASN A 219 -9.31 8.79 2.36
C ASN A 219 -8.05 8.70 3.23
N TRP A 220 -6.94 9.28 2.77
CA TRP A 220 -5.72 9.47 3.56
C TRP A 220 -5.85 10.69 4.49
N ASP A 221 -6.63 11.71 4.09
CA ASP A 221 -6.90 12.98 4.80
C ASP A 221 -5.74 13.52 5.66
N SER A 222 -4.84 14.26 5.02
CA SER A 222 -3.59 14.78 5.61
C SER A 222 -3.73 16.13 6.35
N ARG A 223 -4.94 16.53 6.74
CA ARG A 223 -5.21 17.83 7.38
C ARG A 223 -5.18 17.80 8.90
N GLN A 224 -4.88 16.66 9.51
CA GLN A 224 -4.96 16.54 10.96
C GLN A 224 -3.74 17.16 11.66
N ALA A 225 -4.03 17.78 12.80
CA ALA A 225 -3.06 18.36 13.70
C ALA A 225 -2.00 17.31 14.14
N PRO A 226 -0.80 17.75 14.57
CA PRO A 226 0.21 16.87 15.12
C PRO A 226 -0.40 15.95 16.18
N VAL A 227 -0.15 14.65 16.07
CA VAL A 227 -0.64 13.69 17.05
C VAL A 227 0.31 13.70 18.24
N PRO A 228 -0.08 14.26 19.40
CA PRO A 228 0.82 14.40 20.54
C PRO A 228 1.20 13.02 21.08
N GLY A 229 2.45 12.84 21.48
CA GLY A 229 2.91 11.63 22.17
C GLY A 229 3.41 10.50 21.27
N LEU A 230 3.47 10.68 19.94
CA LEU A 230 4.21 9.75 19.09
C LEU A 230 5.72 9.80 19.39
N PRO A 231 6.42 8.66 19.38
CA PRO A 231 7.86 8.64 19.57
C PRO A 231 8.60 9.36 18.43
N PRO A 232 9.79 9.94 18.69
CA PRO A 232 10.54 10.71 17.71
C PRO A 232 10.86 9.92 16.44
N GLY A 233 10.50 10.45 15.28
CA GLY A 233 10.75 9.81 13.99
C GLY A 233 9.72 8.76 13.58
N LEU A 234 8.76 8.39 14.44
CA LEU A 234 7.64 7.55 14.03
C LEU A 234 6.57 8.40 13.32
N GLY A 235 6.49 8.27 12.00
CA GLY A 235 5.42 8.89 11.21
C GLY A 235 4.06 8.21 11.38
N PHE A 236 4.05 6.93 11.76
CA PHE A 236 2.84 6.12 11.80
C PHE A 236 1.91 6.48 12.95
N ALA A 237 0.68 6.86 12.62
CA ALA A 237 -0.38 7.26 13.54
C ALA A 237 -1.68 6.50 13.27
N LEU A 238 -1.59 5.18 13.06
CA LEU A 238 -2.65 4.34 12.50
C LEU A 238 -2.98 4.73 11.05
N GLY A 239 -4.18 4.41 10.58
CA GLY A 239 -4.62 4.69 9.21
C GLY A 239 -4.56 3.45 8.32
N TRP A 240 -4.27 3.67 7.04
CA TRP A 240 -4.28 2.62 6.04
C TRP A 240 -2.91 1.92 5.93
N LEU A 241 -2.91 0.59 5.80
CA LEU A 241 -1.71 -0.22 5.55
C LEU A 241 -2.01 -1.29 4.53
N GLY A 242 -1.04 -1.63 3.68
CA GLY A 242 -1.20 -2.72 2.72
C GLY A 242 -0.27 -2.54 1.53
N TYR A 243 -0.77 -2.86 0.34
CA TYR A 243 0.01 -2.78 -0.89
C TYR A 243 -0.68 -2.02 -2.02
N LEU A 244 0.16 -1.42 -2.85
CA LEU A 244 -0.13 -0.89 -4.17
C LEU A 244 0.53 -1.83 -5.18
N GLY A 245 -0.23 -2.38 -6.12
CA GLY A 245 0.27 -3.24 -7.19
C GLY A 245 0.85 -2.43 -8.35
N TYR A 246 1.74 -3.03 -9.14
CA TYR A 246 2.40 -2.38 -10.28
C TYR A 246 1.41 -1.85 -11.31
N GLU A 247 0.31 -2.58 -11.56
CA GLU A 247 -0.68 -2.22 -12.59
C GLU A 247 -1.54 -0.98 -12.27
N LEU A 248 -1.36 -0.37 -11.09
CA LEU A 248 -1.79 1.01 -10.84
C LEU A 248 -1.07 2.03 -11.73
N LYS A 249 0.02 1.64 -12.41
CA LYS A 249 0.68 2.46 -13.44
C LYS A 249 -0.28 3.00 -14.50
N ARG A 250 -1.42 2.33 -14.72
CA ARG A 250 -2.49 2.79 -15.62
C ARG A 250 -3.02 4.18 -15.27
N GLU A 251 -2.90 4.58 -13.99
CA GLU A 251 -3.28 5.90 -13.48
C GLU A 251 -2.11 6.90 -13.47
N CYS A 252 -0.91 6.45 -13.85
CA CYS A 252 0.36 7.18 -13.77
C CYS A 252 1.03 7.36 -15.16
N GLY A 253 0.29 7.10 -16.24
CA GLY A 253 0.75 7.25 -17.62
C GLY A 253 1.23 5.97 -18.31
N GLY A 254 1.16 4.80 -17.66
CA GLY A 254 1.37 3.51 -18.31
C GLY A 254 0.09 2.92 -18.90
N ASN A 255 0.20 1.83 -19.67
CA ASN A 255 -0.97 1.14 -20.23
C ASN A 255 -1.76 0.38 -19.16
N ALA A 256 -3.03 0.08 -19.50
CA ALA A 256 -3.87 -0.79 -18.70
C ALA A 256 -3.57 -2.25 -19.02
N VAL A 257 -2.91 -2.94 -18.08
CA VAL A 257 -2.72 -4.40 -18.11
C VAL A 257 -3.55 -5.02 -16.99
N GLU A 258 -4.37 -6.02 -17.33
CA GLU A 258 -5.23 -6.67 -16.35
C GLU A 258 -4.44 -7.64 -15.47
N SER A 259 -4.57 -7.49 -14.15
CA SER A 259 -4.03 -8.43 -13.18
C SER A 259 -5.11 -9.36 -12.64
N PRO A 260 -4.81 -10.66 -12.42
CA PRO A 260 -5.68 -11.56 -11.67
C PRO A 260 -5.82 -11.20 -10.18
N LEU A 261 -4.98 -10.30 -9.69
CA LEU A 261 -4.90 -9.84 -8.30
C LEU A 261 -5.35 -8.37 -8.22
N PRO A 262 -5.82 -7.89 -7.06
CA PRO A 262 -6.15 -6.48 -6.87
C PRO A 262 -4.97 -5.56 -7.22
N ASP A 263 -5.27 -4.46 -7.89
CA ASP A 263 -4.32 -3.39 -8.19
C ASP A 263 -3.93 -2.63 -6.90
N ALA A 264 -4.78 -2.62 -5.87
CA ALA A 264 -4.44 -2.18 -4.52
C ALA A 264 -5.24 -2.96 -3.48
N SER A 265 -4.68 -3.16 -2.29
CA SER A 265 -5.43 -3.68 -1.15
C SER A 265 -4.87 -3.12 0.14
N LEU A 266 -5.74 -2.49 0.93
CA LEU A 266 -5.41 -1.81 2.18
C LEU A 266 -6.37 -2.22 3.30
N ILE A 267 -5.87 -2.23 4.53
CA ILE A 267 -6.67 -2.23 5.76
C ILE A 267 -6.55 -0.88 6.44
N ARG A 268 -7.65 -0.36 6.98
CA ARG A 268 -7.62 0.71 7.97
C ARG A 268 -7.59 0.06 9.34
N CYS A 269 -6.53 0.32 10.09
CA CYS A 269 -6.42 -0.12 11.48
C CYS A 269 -6.86 0.98 12.44
N SER A 270 -7.54 0.59 13.52
CA SER A 270 -7.84 1.47 14.66
C SER A 270 -6.96 1.18 15.88
N ARG A 271 -6.09 0.17 15.79
CA ARG A 271 -5.14 -0.23 16.83
C ARG A 271 -3.93 -0.94 16.22
N ALA A 272 -2.76 -0.75 16.82
CA ALA A 272 -1.51 -1.30 16.34
C ALA A 272 -0.50 -1.52 17.47
N VAL A 273 0.42 -2.44 17.22
CA VAL A 273 1.61 -2.67 18.05
C VAL A 273 2.82 -2.16 17.28
N VAL A 274 3.62 -1.30 17.89
CA VAL A 274 4.83 -0.75 17.29
C VAL A 274 6.04 -1.11 18.15
N PHE A 275 7.08 -1.66 17.53
CA PHE A 275 8.38 -1.89 18.17
C PHE A 275 9.31 -0.73 17.83
N ASP A 276 10.00 -0.19 18.83
CA ASP A 276 11.17 0.68 18.65
C ASP A 276 12.42 -0.15 18.92
N HIS A 277 13.11 -0.54 17.85
CA HIS A 277 14.27 -1.42 17.92
C HIS A 277 15.51 -0.70 18.47
N GLU A 278 15.57 0.63 18.32
CA GLU A 278 16.67 1.46 18.83
C GLU A 278 16.52 1.64 20.35
N ALA A 279 15.34 2.08 20.80
CA ALA A 279 15.05 2.26 22.22
C ALA A 279 14.78 0.94 22.98
N ARG A 280 14.63 -0.17 22.23
CA ARG A 280 14.25 -1.50 22.75
C ARG A 280 13.00 -1.47 23.63
N CYS A 281 11.96 -0.80 23.13
CA CYS A 281 10.67 -0.69 23.80
C CYS A 281 9.53 -0.89 22.79
N MET A 282 8.29 -0.86 23.26
CA MET A 282 7.09 -0.95 22.43
C MET A 282 6.15 0.22 22.67
N TYR A 283 5.29 0.47 21.69
CA TYR A 283 4.17 1.39 21.80
C TYR A 283 2.90 0.69 21.37
N LEU A 284 1.85 0.83 22.17
CA LEU A 284 0.49 0.47 21.78
C LEU A 284 -0.22 1.71 21.28
N LEU A 285 -0.66 1.65 20.03
CA LEU A 285 -1.44 2.72 19.41
C LEU A 285 -2.89 2.26 19.34
N ALA A 286 -3.83 3.11 19.75
CA ALA A 286 -5.25 2.86 19.60
C ALA A 286 -6.02 4.17 19.44
N GLU A 287 -7.08 4.15 18.65
CA GLU A 287 -8.06 5.23 18.59
C GLU A 287 -8.70 5.47 19.98
N ALA A 288 -8.97 6.73 20.34
CA ALA A 288 -9.54 7.09 21.64
C ALA A 288 -10.95 6.57 21.87
N GLY A 289 -11.21 6.27 23.14
CA GLY A 289 -12.46 5.71 23.63
C GLY A 289 -12.22 4.54 24.58
N ALA A 290 -13.32 4.04 25.17
CA ALA A 290 -13.27 2.93 26.12
C ALA A 290 -12.69 1.66 25.50
N GLU A 291 -13.01 1.35 24.24
CA GLU A 291 -12.47 0.18 23.54
C GLU A 291 -10.95 0.26 23.38
N GLY A 292 -10.42 1.38 22.89
CA GLY A 292 -8.99 1.57 22.70
C GLY A 292 -8.21 1.46 24.01
N GLN A 293 -8.71 2.09 25.07
CA GLN A 293 -8.11 2.00 26.41
C GLN A 293 -8.13 0.58 26.98
N GLN A 294 -9.26 -0.11 26.83
CA GLN A 294 -9.42 -1.50 27.28
C GLN A 294 -8.51 -2.44 26.48
N TRP A 295 -8.40 -2.24 25.17
CA TRP A 295 -7.49 -2.98 24.32
C TRP A 295 -6.04 -2.77 24.74
N CYS A 296 -5.59 -1.52 24.92
CA CYS A 296 -4.23 -1.22 25.38
C CYS A 296 -3.91 -1.89 26.72
N THR A 297 -4.84 -1.84 27.68
CA THR A 297 -4.70 -2.49 28.99
C THR A 297 -4.56 -4.01 28.86
N ASN A 298 -5.37 -4.63 28.00
CA ASN A 298 -5.31 -6.07 27.75
C ASN A 298 -4.03 -6.48 27.01
N ALA A 299 -3.65 -5.71 25.99
CA ALA A 299 -2.45 -5.94 25.19
C ALA A 299 -1.19 -5.85 26.06
N ALA A 300 -1.07 -4.83 26.93
CA ALA A 300 0.04 -4.70 27.87
C ALA A 300 0.18 -5.93 28.78
N ARG A 301 -0.94 -6.47 29.31
CA ARG A 301 -0.92 -7.69 30.13
C ARG A 301 -0.46 -8.93 29.35
N ARG A 302 -0.84 -9.06 28.08
CA ARG A 302 -0.43 -10.16 27.21
C ARG A 302 1.05 -10.08 26.85
N ILE A 303 1.54 -8.88 26.49
CA ILE A 303 2.94 -8.61 26.15
C ILE A 303 3.90 -9.04 27.26
N ARG A 304 3.57 -8.75 28.52
CA ARG A 304 4.39 -9.15 29.69
C ARG A 304 4.64 -10.65 29.82
N ARG A 305 3.80 -11.48 29.19
CA ARG A 305 3.89 -12.94 29.24
C ARG A 305 4.58 -13.53 28.01
N LEU A 306 4.87 -12.71 27.00
CA LEU A 306 5.48 -13.17 25.77
C LEU A 306 6.97 -13.48 25.96
N PRO A 307 7.49 -14.50 25.27
CA PRO A 307 8.91 -14.80 25.30
C PRO A 307 9.71 -13.69 24.62
N SER A 308 10.94 -13.45 25.08
CA SER A 308 11.88 -12.53 24.43
C SER A 308 12.74 -13.17 23.34
N ARG A 309 12.65 -14.50 23.18
CA ARG A 309 13.41 -15.26 22.19
C ARG A 309 12.50 -15.86 21.12
N PRO A 310 12.93 -15.87 19.85
CA PRO A 310 12.15 -16.45 18.77
C PRO A 310 11.95 -17.95 18.98
N ARG A 311 10.74 -18.42 18.68
CA ARG A 311 10.44 -19.86 18.70
C ARG A 311 11.21 -20.55 17.58
N ARG A 312 11.79 -21.72 17.87
CA ARG A 312 12.43 -22.55 16.84
C ARG A 312 11.40 -22.94 15.77
N LEU A 313 11.83 -22.95 14.52
CA LEU A 313 11.07 -23.50 13.40
C LEU A 313 11.18 -25.03 13.48
N SER A 314 10.05 -25.73 13.47
CA SER A 314 9.98 -27.15 13.83
C SER A 314 9.87 -28.12 12.65
N ALA A 315 9.45 -27.67 11.46
CA ALA A 315 9.27 -28.54 10.28
C ALA A 315 9.78 -27.87 9.00
N ARG A 316 10.45 -28.65 8.13
CA ARG A 316 10.81 -28.25 6.76
C ARG A 316 9.55 -27.89 5.97
N LEU A 317 9.66 -26.92 5.07
CA LEU A 317 8.61 -26.69 4.10
C LEU A 317 8.64 -27.85 3.07
N PRO A 318 7.47 -28.25 2.53
CA PRO A 318 7.45 -29.29 1.50
C PRO A 318 8.26 -28.82 0.28
N PRO A 319 8.98 -29.72 -0.40
CA PRO A 319 9.67 -29.37 -1.65
C PRO A 319 8.63 -28.93 -2.69
N VAL A 320 8.95 -27.88 -3.43
CA VAL A 320 8.05 -27.29 -4.43
C VAL A 320 8.74 -27.23 -5.77
N GLN A 321 8.06 -27.72 -6.81
CA GLN A 321 8.49 -27.53 -8.19
C GLN A 321 7.87 -26.26 -8.76
N PHE A 322 8.70 -25.41 -9.36
CA PHE A 322 8.30 -24.17 -9.99
C PHE A 322 8.30 -24.31 -11.51
N SER A 323 7.31 -23.69 -12.13
CA SER A 323 7.30 -23.37 -13.55
C SER A 323 7.80 -21.94 -13.74
N ALA A 324 8.56 -21.69 -14.81
CA ALA A 324 8.91 -20.35 -15.23
C ALA A 324 7.92 -19.86 -16.31
N ALA A 325 7.55 -18.58 -16.26
CA ALA A 325 6.74 -17.94 -17.29
C ALA A 325 7.49 -17.89 -18.63
N ASP A 326 8.82 -17.73 -18.59
CA ASP A 326 9.69 -17.75 -19.75
C ASP A 326 10.78 -18.83 -19.58
N SER A 327 11.09 -19.54 -20.67
CA SER A 327 12.29 -20.36 -20.73
C SER A 327 13.54 -19.47 -20.80
N GLY A 328 14.72 -20.02 -20.48
CA GLY A 328 16.00 -19.30 -20.66
C GLY A 328 16.14 -18.68 -22.06
N PRO A 329 15.95 -19.46 -23.16
CA PRO A 329 15.97 -18.92 -24.52
C PRO A 329 14.93 -17.82 -24.78
N SER A 330 13.72 -17.94 -24.25
CA SER A 330 12.69 -16.91 -24.41
C SER A 330 13.05 -15.63 -23.66
N TYR A 331 13.62 -15.74 -22.46
CA TYR A 331 14.09 -14.57 -21.70
C TYR A 331 15.27 -13.88 -22.40
N LEU A 332 16.21 -14.63 -22.98
CA LEU A 332 17.30 -14.08 -23.78
C LEU A 332 16.80 -13.31 -25.02
N GLN A 333 15.72 -13.78 -25.66
CA GLN A 333 15.10 -13.05 -26.76
C GLN A 333 14.50 -11.71 -26.28
N LYS A 334 13.88 -11.67 -25.10
CA LYS A 334 13.37 -10.42 -24.51
C LYS A 334 14.51 -9.46 -24.14
N ILE A 335 15.64 -9.97 -23.67
CA ILE A 335 16.84 -9.16 -23.42
C ILE A 335 17.34 -8.56 -24.74
N ALA A 336 17.42 -9.35 -25.82
CA ALA A 336 17.82 -8.86 -27.13
C ALA A 336 16.87 -7.75 -27.63
N ALA A 337 15.55 -7.98 -27.57
CA ALA A 337 14.56 -6.98 -27.94
C ALA A 337 14.66 -5.70 -27.08
N SER A 338 14.91 -5.84 -25.77
CA SER A 338 15.15 -4.70 -24.88
C SER A 338 16.36 -3.86 -25.33
N ARG A 339 17.45 -4.53 -25.74
CA ARG A 339 18.65 -3.86 -26.24
C ARG A 339 18.41 -3.19 -27.60
N ASP A 340 17.58 -3.79 -28.46
CA ASP A 340 17.19 -3.18 -29.74
C ASP A 340 16.41 -1.88 -29.51
N GLU A 341 15.44 -1.87 -28.59
CA GLU A 341 14.69 -0.67 -28.19
C GLU A 341 15.61 0.44 -27.64
N ILE A 342 16.60 0.05 -26.82
CA ILE A 342 17.60 0.98 -26.28
C ILE A 342 18.50 1.53 -27.40
N ALA A 343 18.93 0.69 -28.34
CA ALA A 343 19.76 1.09 -29.48
C ALA A 343 19.04 2.07 -30.42
N GLN A 344 17.71 1.97 -30.53
CA GLN A 344 16.89 2.93 -31.26
C GLN A 344 16.63 4.23 -30.49
N GLY A 345 17.04 4.31 -29.22
CA GLY A 345 16.87 5.49 -28.37
C GLY A 345 15.47 5.60 -27.76
N ASN A 346 14.67 4.54 -27.77
CA ASN A 346 13.33 4.54 -27.17
C ASN A 346 13.39 4.50 -25.63
N SER A 347 14.48 3.96 -25.07
CA SER A 347 14.80 3.97 -23.64
C SER A 347 16.32 3.96 -23.42
N TYR A 348 16.78 4.33 -22.23
CA TYR A 348 18.16 4.18 -21.77
C TYR A 348 18.37 2.92 -20.92
N GLU A 349 17.33 2.51 -20.19
CA GLU A 349 17.34 1.36 -19.29
C GLU A 349 15.93 0.74 -19.24
N LEU A 350 15.83 -0.58 -19.29
CA LEU A 350 14.58 -1.32 -19.14
C LEU A 350 14.73 -2.36 -18.02
N CYS A 351 13.95 -2.24 -16.94
CA CYS A 351 13.89 -3.24 -15.89
C CYS A 351 13.00 -4.41 -16.32
N LEU A 352 13.55 -5.28 -17.16
CA LEU A 352 12.87 -6.45 -17.70
C LEU A 352 12.64 -7.52 -16.62
N THR A 353 11.41 -7.97 -16.46
CA THR A 353 11.03 -8.96 -15.47
C THR A 353 10.38 -10.21 -16.07
N THR A 354 10.38 -11.27 -15.30
CA THR A 354 9.64 -12.51 -15.53
C THR A 354 9.18 -13.06 -14.18
N GLN A 355 8.47 -14.19 -14.20
CA GLN A 355 7.93 -14.80 -13.00
C GLN A 355 8.17 -16.31 -12.97
N ILE A 356 8.50 -16.83 -11.79
CA ILE A 356 8.39 -18.27 -11.50
C ILE A 356 7.20 -18.51 -10.56
N PHE A 357 6.50 -19.61 -10.74
CA PHE A 357 5.27 -19.88 -9.99
C PHE A 357 4.97 -21.37 -9.85
N THR A 358 4.07 -21.70 -8.95
CA THR A 358 3.56 -23.06 -8.76
C THR A 358 2.14 -23.03 -8.19
N ASN A 359 1.36 -24.07 -8.50
CA ASN A 359 0.06 -24.32 -7.88
C ASN A 359 0.26 -25.46 -6.87
N LEU A 360 0.29 -25.11 -5.60
CA LEU A 360 0.68 -26.02 -4.52
C LEU A 360 -0.30 -27.18 -4.39
N HIS A 361 0.23 -28.40 -4.30
CA HIS A 361 -0.58 -29.60 -4.05
C HIS A 361 -1.19 -29.57 -2.64
N GLU A 362 -0.40 -29.17 -1.66
CA GLU A 362 -0.81 -28.93 -0.28
C GLU A 362 -0.58 -27.47 0.07
N SER A 363 -1.52 -26.85 0.79
CA SER A 363 -1.40 -25.44 1.16
C SER A 363 -0.20 -25.20 2.05
N MET A 364 0.65 -24.26 1.66
CA MET A 364 1.76 -23.77 2.46
C MET A 364 1.30 -22.59 3.30
N ASN A 365 1.67 -22.59 4.58
CA ASN A 365 1.39 -21.47 5.46
C ASN A 365 2.34 -20.28 5.14
N PRO A 366 1.83 -19.14 4.63
CA PRO A 366 2.68 -18.00 4.30
C PRO A 366 3.39 -17.41 5.52
N TRP A 367 2.84 -17.60 6.73
CA TRP A 367 3.49 -17.19 7.97
C TRP A 367 4.81 -17.94 8.20
N ASP A 368 4.82 -19.26 8.02
CA ASP A 368 6.03 -20.07 8.20
C ASP A 368 7.07 -19.78 7.11
N PHE A 369 6.63 -19.53 5.87
CA PHE A 369 7.49 -19.05 4.80
C PHE A 369 8.15 -17.71 5.16
N TYR A 370 7.35 -16.72 5.59
CA TYR A 370 7.86 -15.41 5.95
C TYR A 370 8.84 -15.46 7.11
N ARG A 371 8.56 -16.25 8.15
CA ARG A 371 9.47 -16.44 9.29
C ARG A 371 10.85 -16.96 8.86
N ARG A 372 10.90 -17.84 7.86
CA ARG A 372 12.16 -18.33 7.28
C ARG A 372 12.85 -17.24 6.47
N LEU A 373 12.12 -16.57 5.59
CA LEU A 373 12.63 -15.47 4.78
C LEU A 373 13.22 -14.34 5.65
N ARG A 374 12.52 -13.98 6.73
CA ARG A 374 12.92 -12.99 7.73
C ARG A 374 14.26 -13.33 8.39
N ARG A 375 14.57 -14.62 8.58
CA ARG A 375 15.83 -15.09 9.19
C ARG A 375 16.96 -15.18 8.17
N SER A 376 16.69 -15.72 6.98
CA SER A 376 17.70 -15.98 5.95
C SER A 376 18.09 -14.73 5.17
N SER A 377 17.17 -13.80 5.00
CA SER A 377 17.35 -12.52 4.31
C SER A 377 16.66 -11.41 5.11
N PRO A 378 17.22 -10.94 6.22
CA PRO A 378 16.68 -9.78 6.93
C PRO A 378 16.89 -8.50 6.09
N ALA A 379 15.90 -7.62 6.11
CA ALA A 379 15.89 -6.35 5.36
C ALA A 379 15.25 -5.20 6.16
N PRO A 380 15.60 -3.94 5.87
CA PRO A 380 15.04 -2.76 6.54
C PRO A 380 13.55 -2.54 6.25
N PHE A 381 13.06 -3.01 5.10
CA PHE A 381 11.65 -2.91 4.70
C PHE A 381 11.07 -4.29 4.39
N ALA A 382 11.37 -5.28 5.24
CA ALA A 382 10.69 -6.56 5.14
C ALA A 382 9.20 -6.40 5.48
N SER A 383 8.35 -7.28 4.97
CA SER A 383 6.93 -7.21 5.30
C SER A 383 6.21 -8.54 5.14
N LEU A 384 5.24 -8.77 6.00
CA LEU A 384 4.17 -9.74 5.78
C LEU A 384 2.84 -9.02 5.65
N VAL A 385 2.24 -9.05 4.47
CA VAL A 385 0.93 -8.44 4.19
C VAL A 385 -0.02 -9.54 3.79
N GLN A 386 -0.92 -9.95 4.68
CA GLN A 386 -1.96 -10.93 4.39
C GLN A 386 -3.31 -10.22 4.37
N LEU A 387 -3.91 -10.09 3.19
CA LEU A 387 -5.18 -9.39 2.96
C LEU A 387 -6.14 -10.32 2.24
N GLY A 388 -6.88 -11.11 3.02
CA GLY A 388 -7.82 -12.11 2.52
C GLY A 388 -7.10 -13.21 1.74
N ALA A 389 -7.40 -13.30 0.44
CA ALA A 389 -6.85 -14.32 -0.44
C ALA A 389 -5.39 -14.09 -0.85
N VAL A 390 -4.86 -12.87 -0.69
CA VAL A 390 -3.50 -12.51 -1.12
C VAL A 390 -2.59 -12.36 0.10
N THR A 391 -1.42 -13.00 0.07
CA THR A 391 -0.36 -12.78 1.05
C THR A 391 0.97 -12.47 0.38
N ILE A 392 1.62 -11.39 0.81
CA ILE A 392 2.95 -10.98 0.36
C ILE A 392 3.92 -11.22 1.50
N ALA A 393 4.95 -12.03 1.25
CA ALA A 393 6.11 -12.19 2.12
C ALA A 393 7.31 -11.54 1.42
N SER A 394 7.77 -10.40 1.93
CA SER A 394 8.79 -9.54 1.29
C SER A 394 10.02 -9.35 2.17
N SER A 395 11.19 -9.32 1.54
CA SER A 395 12.49 -8.96 2.14
C SER A 395 13.08 -7.77 1.38
N SER A 396 12.32 -6.68 1.26
CA SER A 396 12.72 -5.54 0.45
C SER A 396 13.80 -4.71 1.13
N PRO A 397 14.92 -4.42 0.45
CA PRO A 397 15.92 -3.48 0.92
C PRO A 397 15.59 -2.03 0.57
N GLU A 398 14.63 -1.78 -0.31
CA GLU A 398 14.50 -0.50 -1.02
C GLU A 398 13.27 0.29 -0.59
N ARG A 399 13.48 1.54 -0.16
CA ARG A 399 12.42 2.51 0.07
C ARG A 399 12.01 3.10 -1.27
N PHE A 400 10.73 2.96 -1.62
CA PHE A 400 10.16 3.65 -2.76
C PHE A 400 10.03 5.15 -2.46
N LEU A 401 9.26 5.48 -1.42
CA LEU A 401 8.99 6.87 -1.07
C LEU A 401 8.52 6.97 0.40
N SER A 402 9.09 7.90 1.16
CA SER A 402 8.55 8.32 2.45
C SER A 402 8.12 9.78 2.41
N ILE A 403 6.99 10.09 3.01
CA ILE A 403 6.46 11.44 3.20
C ILE A 403 6.27 11.65 4.71
N THR A 404 6.88 12.68 5.27
CA THR A 404 6.66 13.05 6.67
C THR A 404 5.35 13.82 6.83
N ALA A 405 4.83 13.92 8.06
CA ALA A 405 3.66 14.76 8.35
C ALA A 405 3.85 16.22 7.87
N GLY A 406 5.08 16.75 8.01
CA GLY A 406 5.45 18.10 7.54
C GLY A 406 5.60 18.26 6.04
N GLY A 407 5.44 17.21 5.23
CA GLY A 407 5.55 17.27 3.77
C GLY A 407 6.97 17.12 3.22
N HIS A 408 7.95 16.74 4.04
CA HIS A 408 9.28 16.32 3.54
C HIS A 408 9.18 14.95 2.88
N VAL A 409 9.71 14.83 1.67
CA VAL A 409 9.70 13.62 0.83
C VAL A 409 11.12 13.08 0.72
N ARG A 410 11.26 11.76 0.77
CA ARG A 410 12.52 11.07 0.52
C ARG A 410 12.30 9.81 -0.31
N ALA A 411 13.18 9.60 -1.30
CA ALA A 411 13.29 8.39 -2.10
C ALA A 411 14.72 7.84 -2.02
N GLU A 412 14.87 6.51 -1.98
CA GLU A 412 16.19 5.88 -1.80
C GLU A 412 16.41 4.71 -2.79
N PRO A 413 16.55 4.99 -4.11
CA PRO A 413 16.76 3.95 -5.10
C PRO A 413 18.10 3.24 -4.92
N ILE A 414 18.10 1.94 -5.21
CA ILE A 414 19.27 1.06 -5.13
C ILE A 414 19.57 0.50 -6.52
N LYS A 415 20.83 0.64 -6.99
CA LYS A 415 21.30 0.02 -8.23
C LYS A 415 22.72 -0.45 -8.05
N GLY A 416 22.98 -1.73 -8.25
CA GLY A 416 24.27 -2.34 -7.96
C GLY A 416 24.36 -2.92 -6.55
N THR A 417 24.84 -4.16 -6.48
CA THR A 417 25.01 -4.91 -5.24
C THR A 417 26.21 -5.83 -5.38
N ARG A 418 26.99 -5.98 -4.32
CA ARG A 418 28.04 -7.00 -4.20
C ARG A 418 27.85 -7.78 -2.92
N ARG A 419 28.11 -9.08 -2.93
CA ARG A 419 28.11 -9.88 -1.69
C ARG A 419 29.24 -9.44 -0.76
N ARG A 420 29.07 -9.63 0.55
CA ARG A 420 30.18 -9.53 1.51
C ARG A 420 31.12 -10.72 1.34
N ASP A 421 32.40 -10.48 1.60
CA ASP A 421 33.40 -11.54 1.67
C ASP A 421 33.93 -11.70 3.11
N ARG A 422 34.26 -12.93 3.49
CA ARG A 422 34.86 -13.21 4.81
C ARG A 422 36.30 -12.69 4.90
N SER A 423 37.00 -12.58 3.77
CA SER A 423 38.33 -11.98 3.67
C SER A 423 38.21 -10.45 3.67
N PRO A 424 38.74 -9.72 4.67
CA PRO A 424 38.64 -8.27 4.72
C PRO A 424 39.27 -7.57 3.50
N ARG A 425 40.28 -8.19 2.88
CA ARG A 425 40.91 -7.67 1.66
C ARG A 425 39.98 -7.81 0.46
N ALA A 426 39.40 -8.99 0.26
CA ALA A 426 38.45 -9.22 -0.83
C ALA A 426 37.18 -8.38 -0.65
N ASP A 427 36.70 -8.25 0.58
CA ASP A 427 35.52 -7.45 0.91
C ASP A 427 35.71 -5.96 0.60
N ARG A 428 36.89 -5.40 0.94
CA ARG A 428 37.26 -4.03 0.55
C ARG A 428 37.36 -3.87 -0.97
N GLN A 429 37.87 -4.88 -1.67
CA GLN A 429 37.95 -4.85 -3.12
C GLN A 429 36.55 -4.86 -3.76
N LEU A 430 35.62 -5.69 -3.26
CA LEU A 430 34.23 -5.71 -3.72
C LEU A 430 33.51 -4.39 -3.46
N LYS A 431 33.75 -3.78 -2.28
CA LYS A 431 33.23 -2.45 -1.96
C LYS A 431 33.77 -1.39 -2.92
N HIS A 432 35.09 -1.40 -3.17
CA HIS A 432 35.72 -0.48 -4.10
C HIS A 432 35.22 -0.68 -5.53
N ASP A 433 35.14 -1.93 -6.00
CA ASP A 433 34.58 -2.31 -7.31
C ASP A 433 33.18 -1.72 -7.50
N LEU A 434 32.27 -1.92 -6.54
CA LEU A 434 30.92 -1.36 -6.58
C LEU A 434 30.92 0.17 -6.65
N MET A 435 31.79 0.81 -5.85
CA MET A 435 31.92 2.27 -5.81
C MET A 435 32.45 2.86 -7.12
N THR A 436 33.31 2.13 -7.84
CA THR A 436 33.95 2.59 -9.07
C THR A 436 33.31 2.04 -10.34
N SER A 437 32.35 1.13 -10.22
CA SER A 437 31.67 0.51 -11.35
C SER A 437 30.93 1.54 -12.19
N ALA A 438 31.38 1.72 -13.43
CA ALA A 438 30.76 2.65 -14.37
C ALA A 438 29.31 2.23 -14.71
N LYS A 439 29.07 0.92 -14.87
CA LYS A 439 27.73 0.36 -15.11
C LYS A 439 26.77 0.67 -13.96
N ASP A 440 27.11 0.24 -12.73
CA ASP A 440 26.23 0.39 -11.57
C ASP A 440 25.95 1.88 -11.26
N ARG A 441 26.95 2.75 -11.43
CA ARG A 441 26.77 4.19 -11.26
C ARG A 441 25.90 4.81 -12.35
N ALA A 442 26.06 4.41 -13.61
CA ALA A 442 25.26 4.92 -14.70
C ALA A 442 23.78 4.58 -14.49
N GLU A 443 23.45 3.31 -14.19
CA GLU A 443 22.11 2.87 -13.82
C GLU A 443 21.55 3.68 -12.64
N ASN A 444 22.34 3.85 -11.58
CA ASN A 444 21.90 4.61 -10.42
C ASN A 444 21.61 6.09 -10.75
N ILE A 445 22.48 6.76 -11.50
CA ILE A 445 22.31 8.15 -11.91
C ILE A 445 21.08 8.32 -12.81
N MET A 446 20.83 7.38 -13.73
CA MET A 446 19.65 7.41 -14.60
C MET A 446 18.36 7.35 -13.78
N ILE A 447 18.28 6.46 -12.78
CA ILE A 447 17.12 6.41 -11.88
C ILE A 447 17.02 7.64 -10.98
N VAL A 448 18.14 8.15 -10.47
CA VAL A 448 18.14 9.39 -9.68
C VAL A 448 17.55 10.55 -10.48
N ASP A 449 17.95 10.72 -11.74
CA ASP A 449 17.43 11.80 -12.56
C ASP A 449 15.95 11.63 -12.88
N LEU A 450 15.50 10.40 -13.18
CA LEU A 450 14.09 10.08 -13.33
C LEU A 450 13.28 10.48 -12.09
N MET A 451 13.74 10.09 -10.90
CA MET A 451 13.04 10.38 -9.65
C MET A 451 13.07 11.87 -9.30
N ARG A 452 14.16 12.59 -9.60
CA ARG A 452 14.21 14.05 -9.48
C ARG A 452 13.13 14.71 -10.34
N ASN A 453 13.01 14.28 -11.59
CA ASN A 453 11.97 14.77 -12.49
C ASN A 453 10.57 14.46 -11.95
N ASP A 454 10.35 13.24 -11.45
CA ASP A 454 9.06 12.84 -10.87
C ASP A 454 8.65 13.72 -9.70
N LEU A 455 9.56 13.93 -8.74
CA LEU A 455 9.29 14.72 -7.54
C LEU A 455 9.15 16.21 -7.86
N SER A 456 9.88 16.73 -8.86
CA SER A 456 9.85 18.15 -9.24
C SER A 456 8.47 18.65 -9.65
N ARG A 457 7.58 17.75 -10.12
CA ARG A 457 6.21 18.09 -10.55
C ARG A 457 5.33 18.64 -9.41
N HIS A 458 5.61 18.23 -8.17
CA HIS A 458 4.78 18.56 -7.01
C HIS A 458 5.58 19.13 -5.83
N ALA A 459 6.89 19.31 -5.99
CA ALA A 459 7.77 19.88 -4.98
C ALA A 459 7.76 21.42 -4.98
N GLU A 460 8.07 22.03 -3.85
CA GLU A 460 8.42 23.44 -3.76
C GLU A 460 9.65 23.71 -4.66
N PRO A 461 9.61 24.71 -5.55
CA PRO A 461 10.75 25.04 -6.41
C PRO A 461 12.04 25.23 -5.61
N GLY A 462 13.12 24.60 -6.08
CA GLY A 462 14.44 24.66 -5.43
C GLY A 462 14.64 23.69 -4.25
N THR A 463 13.63 22.91 -3.85
CA THR A 463 13.78 21.96 -2.72
C THR A 463 14.20 20.55 -3.15
N VAL A 464 14.04 20.19 -4.43
CA VAL A 464 14.49 18.89 -4.95
C VAL A 464 16.02 18.84 -4.93
N SER A 465 16.56 17.95 -4.10
CA SER A 465 18.01 17.79 -3.89
C SER A 465 18.41 16.33 -3.85
N VAL A 466 19.63 16.03 -4.28
CA VAL A 466 20.25 14.70 -4.13
C VAL A 466 21.26 14.81 -3.01
N THR A 467 20.90 14.35 -1.81
CA THR A 467 21.74 14.49 -0.61
C THR A 467 22.79 13.39 -0.50
N ARG A 468 22.56 12.25 -1.17
CA ARG A 468 23.54 11.16 -1.33
C ARG A 468 23.45 10.66 -2.77
N LEU A 469 24.58 10.56 -3.46
CA LEU A 469 24.64 10.08 -4.84
C LEU A 469 25.65 8.94 -4.95
N CYS A 470 25.17 7.77 -5.39
CA CYS A 470 25.97 6.57 -5.57
C CYS A 470 26.84 6.25 -4.33
N ASP A 471 26.23 6.32 -3.14
CA ASP A 471 26.93 6.06 -1.89
C ASP A 471 26.88 4.56 -1.55
N VAL A 472 27.99 4.00 -1.06
CA VAL A 472 28.06 2.56 -0.77
C VAL A 472 27.73 2.29 0.69
N GLU A 473 26.56 1.72 0.91
CA GLU A 473 26.14 1.18 2.20
C GLU A 473 26.58 -0.28 2.36
N THR A 474 27.11 -0.60 3.54
CA THR A 474 27.61 -1.94 3.85
C THR A 474 26.68 -2.61 4.87
N TYR A 475 26.05 -3.69 4.44
CA TYR A 475 25.18 -4.57 5.23
C TYR A 475 25.94 -5.85 5.63
N PRO A 476 25.43 -6.67 6.58
CA PRO A 476 26.07 -7.92 6.98
C PRO A 476 26.32 -8.91 5.85
N THR A 477 25.47 -8.93 4.83
CA THR A 477 25.53 -9.90 3.71
C THR A 477 25.87 -9.29 2.36
N VAL A 478 25.66 -7.98 2.17
CA VAL A 478 25.94 -7.27 0.91
C VAL A 478 26.51 -5.86 1.10
N HIS A 479 27.17 -5.33 0.07
CA HIS A 479 27.34 -3.89 -0.17
C HIS A 479 26.30 -3.44 -1.21
N GLN A 480 25.70 -2.28 -1.02
CA GLN A 480 24.69 -1.72 -1.93
C GLN A 480 25.03 -0.28 -2.27
N LEU A 481 24.80 0.09 -3.53
CA LEU A 481 24.98 1.46 -4.00
C LEU A 481 23.61 2.16 -3.98
N VAL A 482 23.51 3.18 -3.12
CA VAL A 482 22.27 3.84 -2.73
C VAL A 482 22.39 5.33 -3.02
N SER A 483 21.31 5.93 -3.53
CA SER A 483 21.18 7.38 -3.61
C SER A 483 20.00 7.85 -2.77
N THR A 484 19.99 9.11 -2.39
CA THR A 484 18.91 9.73 -1.62
C THR A 484 18.48 11.01 -2.32
N ILE A 485 17.22 11.05 -2.74
CA ILE A 485 16.56 12.21 -3.33
C ILE A 485 15.57 12.74 -2.31
N GLU A 486 15.61 14.03 -2.05
CA GLU A 486 14.73 14.70 -1.09
C GLU A 486 14.04 15.91 -1.72
N ALA A 487 12.83 16.21 -1.26
CA ALA A 487 12.06 17.36 -1.71
C ALA A 487 11.05 17.77 -0.62
N THR A 488 10.55 19.01 -0.68
CA THR A 488 9.41 19.43 0.14
C THR A 488 8.18 19.54 -0.75
N ILE A 489 7.06 18.94 -0.36
CA ILE A 489 5.79 19.05 -1.11
C ILE A 489 5.32 20.50 -1.09
N ALA A 490 4.93 21.04 -2.24
CA ALA A 490 4.37 22.39 -2.31
C ALA A 490 3.04 22.49 -1.56
N ARG A 491 2.80 23.62 -0.90
CA ARG A 491 1.68 23.83 0.06
C ARG A 491 0.30 23.42 -0.45
N ASP A 492 0.04 23.62 -1.74
CA ASP A 492 -1.26 23.35 -2.38
C ASP A 492 -1.27 22.02 -3.16
N GLN A 493 -0.23 21.20 -3.04
CA GLN A 493 -0.13 19.93 -3.74
C GLN A 493 -0.61 18.76 -2.87
N SER A 494 -1.25 17.80 -3.54
CA SER A 494 -1.68 16.54 -2.92
C SER A 494 -0.48 15.63 -2.67
N ARG A 495 -0.40 15.05 -1.46
CA ARG A 495 0.56 13.99 -1.12
C ARG A 495 0.37 12.75 -2.00
N THR A 496 -0.87 12.41 -2.30
CA THR A 496 -1.18 11.29 -3.18
C THR A 496 -0.75 11.56 -4.62
N ALA A 497 -0.84 12.82 -5.08
CA ALA A 497 -0.32 13.21 -6.39
C ALA A 497 1.21 13.05 -6.48
N VAL A 498 1.95 13.36 -5.40
CA VAL A 498 3.39 13.11 -5.33
C VAL A 498 3.71 11.63 -5.47
N ILE A 499 2.96 10.76 -4.79
CA ILE A 499 3.11 9.30 -4.93
C ILE A 499 2.79 8.87 -6.36
N ALA A 500 1.64 9.29 -6.90
CA ALA A 500 1.20 8.92 -8.25
C ALA A 500 2.19 9.37 -9.34
N ALA A 501 2.80 10.56 -9.18
CA ALA A 501 3.85 11.03 -10.08
C ALA A 501 5.08 10.10 -10.02
N ALA A 502 5.53 9.74 -8.82
CA ALA A 502 6.68 8.85 -8.65
C ALA A 502 6.38 7.38 -8.96
N TYR A 503 5.12 6.97 -9.12
CA TYR A 503 4.72 5.57 -9.29
C TYR A 503 4.74 5.10 -10.76
N PRO A 504 5.03 3.82 -11.04
CA PRO A 504 5.65 2.84 -10.14
C PRO A 504 7.09 3.21 -9.77
N PRO A 505 7.71 2.52 -8.79
CA PRO A 505 9.11 2.73 -8.43
C PRO A 505 10.03 2.77 -9.65
N GLY A 506 10.81 3.84 -9.80
CA GLY A 506 11.67 4.08 -10.97
C GLY A 506 12.66 2.93 -11.22
N SER A 507 13.21 2.36 -10.15
CA SER A 507 14.13 1.20 -10.20
C SER A 507 13.52 -0.05 -10.83
N MET A 508 12.19 -0.15 -10.86
CA MET A 508 11.41 -1.27 -11.39
C MET A 508 10.72 -0.95 -12.72
N THR A 509 11.08 0.15 -13.38
CA THR A 509 10.52 0.51 -14.70
C THR A 509 11.64 0.66 -15.71
N GLY A 510 12.18 1.86 -15.86
CA GLY A 510 13.18 2.23 -16.84
C GLY A 510 13.20 3.74 -17.01
N ALA A 511 14.09 4.25 -17.85
CA ALA A 511 14.23 5.68 -18.09
C ALA A 511 14.31 5.95 -19.60
N PRO A 512 13.42 6.78 -20.20
CA PRO A 512 12.27 7.48 -19.59
C PRO A 512 11.13 6.53 -19.17
N LYS A 513 10.46 6.84 -18.04
CA LYS A 513 9.49 5.92 -17.40
C LYS A 513 8.33 5.48 -18.30
N ILE A 514 7.64 6.42 -18.94
CA ILE A 514 6.44 6.11 -19.75
C ILE A 514 6.80 5.19 -20.93
N SER A 515 7.75 5.61 -21.76
CA SER A 515 8.26 4.81 -22.90
C SER A 515 8.72 3.42 -22.44
N SER A 516 9.45 3.35 -21.32
CA SER A 516 9.93 2.08 -20.78
C SER A 516 8.81 1.16 -20.35
N MET A 517 7.75 1.68 -19.70
CA MET A 517 6.60 0.87 -19.31
C MET A 517 5.83 0.35 -20.53
N ASP A 518 5.73 1.15 -21.60
CA ASP A 518 5.07 0.75 -22.85
C ASP A 518 5.83 -0.38 -23.56
N ILE A 519 7.16 -0.27 -23.63
CA ILE A 519 8.03 -1.34 -24.16
C ILE A 519 7.89 -2.60 -23.33
N LEU A 520 7.97 -2.48 -22.00
CA LEU A 520 7.87 -3.63 -21.09
C LEU A 520 6.53 -4.35 -21.21
N ASP A 521 5.42 -3.65 -21.46
CA ASP A 521 4.11 -4.27 -21.71
C ASP A 521 4.10 -5.15 -22.97
N GLY A 522 4.88 -4.79 -23.98
CA GLY A 522 5.04 -5.61 -25.19
C GLY A 522 5.96 -6.82 -25.00
N LEU A 523 6.90 -6.75 -24.06
CA LEU A 523 7.90 -7.80 -23.83
C LEU A 523 7.49 -8.80 -22.73
N GLU A 524 6.81 -8.33 -21.69
CA GLU A 524 6.42 -9.13 -20.54
C GLU A 524 5.14 -9.93 -20.82
N SER A 525 5.17 -11.22 -20.51
CA SER A 525 4.06 -12.13 -20.85
C SER A 525 2.98 -12.19 -19.77
N GLN A 526 3.18 -11.51 -18.63
CA GLN A 526 2.31 -11.56 -17.45
C GLN A 526 2.33 -10.20 -16.73
N PRO A 527 1.19 -9.80 -16.11
CA PRO A 527 1.16 -8.65 -15.21
C PRO A 527 2.07 -8.91 -13.99
N ARG A 528 2.66 -7.86 -13.44
CA ARG A 528 3.52 -7.98 -12.25
C ARG A 528 2.72 -8.07 -10.95
N GLY A 529 1.50 -7.53 -10.94
CA GLY A 529 0.61 -7.57 -9.76
C GLY A 529 1.26 -6.89 -8.55
N PRO A 530 1.28 -7.50 -7.35
CA PRO A 530 1.96 -6.91 -6.20
C PRO A 530 3.48 -6.74 -6.36
N TYR A 531 4.15 -7.62 -7.13
CA TYR A 531 5.58 -7.50 -7.39
C TYR A 531 5.88 -6.23 -8.20
N SER A 532 7.00 -5.57 -7.93
CA SER A 532 7.37 -4.25 -8.48
C SER A 532 6.44 -3.09 -8.09
N GLY A 533 5.39 -3.33 -7.29
CA GLY A 533 4.57 -2.29 -6.69
C GLY A 533 5.20 -1.71 -5.43
N ALA A 534 4.36 -1.34 -4.45
CA ALA A 534 4.80 -0.84 -3.16
C ALA A 534 4.02 -1.40 -1.97
N VAL A 535 4.67 -1.51 -0.81
CA VAL A 535 4.07 -1.90 0.48
C VAL A 535 4.39 -0.86 1.55
N GLY A 536 3.39 -0.49 2.36
CA GLY A 536 3.60 0.42 3.49
C GLY A 536 2.31 0.94 4.11
N TYR A 537 2.33 2.19 4.56
CA TYR A 537 1.20 2.82 5.25
C TYR A 537 0.90 4.25 4.79
N PHE A 538 -0.32 4.71 5.12
CA PHE A 538 -0.82 6.06 4.93
C PHE A 538 -1.52 6.51 6.22
N SER A 539 -0.85 7.36 7.00
CA SER A 539 -1.35 7.82 8.30
C SER A 539 -2.14 9.13 8.20
N PRO A 540 -3.15 9.32 9.08
CA PRO A 540 -4.04 10.49 9.03
C PRO A 540 -3.34 11.83 9.35
N ASN A 541 -2.14 11.80 9.92
CA ASN A 541 -1.27 12.98 10.05
C ASN A 541 -0.57 13.36 8.73
N GLY A 542 -0.86 12.67 7.63
CA GLY A 542 -0.24 12.87 6.32
C GLY A 542 1.10 12.16 6.13
N ALA A 543 1.59 11.39 7.11
CA ALA A 543 2.82 10.62 6.94
C ALA A 543 2.56 9.32 6.15
N SER A 544 3.56 8.88 5.40
CA SER A 544 3.60 7.59 4.69
C SER A 544 5.03 7.12 4.56
N ASP A 545 5.24 5.81 4.58
CA ASP A 545 6.52 5.19 4.22
C ASP A 545 6.21 3.94 3.39
N LEU A 546 6.68 3.93 2.15
CA LEU A 546 6.43 2.88 1.16
C LEU A 546 7.75 2.27 0.71
N SER A 547 7.80 0.95 0.70
CA SER A 547 8.91 0.16 0.18
C SER A 547 8.56 -0.45 -1.17
N VAL A 548 9.56 -0.69 -2.01
CA VAL A 548 9.37 -1.40 -3.29
C VAL A 548 9.05 -2.87 -3.00
N THR A 549 8.05 -3.46 -3.64
CA THR A 549 7.73 -4.88 -3.48
C THR A 549 8.65 -5.76 -4.35
N ILE A 550 9.87 -5.98 -3.85
CA ILE A 550 10.90 -6.85 -4.46
C ILE A 550 11.42 -7.84 -3.43
N ARG A 551 12.12 -8.87 -3.91
CA ARG A 551 12.57 -10.02 -3.08
C ARG A 551 11.38 -10.61 -2.30
N SER A 552 10.29 -10.82 -3.02
CA SER A 552 8.98 -11.13 -2.45
C SER A 552 8.37 -12.39 -3.06
N ALA A 553 7.72 -13.17 -2.20
CA ALA A 553 6.82 -14.24 -2.58
C ALA A 553 5.37 -13.78 -2.42
N VAL A 554 4.54 -14.03 -3.44
CA VAL A 554 3.11 -13.74 -3.44
C VAL A 554 2.35 -15.06 -3.41
N PHE A 555 1.59 -15.25 -2.35
CA PHE A 555 0.63 -16.35 -2.20
C PHE A 555 -0.74 -15.83 -2.55
N HIS A 556 -1.49 -16.62 -3.31
CA HIS A 556 -2.85 -16.28 -3.67
C HIS A 556 -3.71 -17.54 -3.79
N THR A 557 -4.87 -17.55 -3.15
CA THR A 557 -5.82 -18.67 -3.18
C THR A 557 -7.19 -18.20 -3.66
N ARG A 558 -7.67 -18.73 -4.78
CA ARG A 558 -9.06 -18.53 -5.23
C ARG A 558 -9.98 -19.63 -4.70
N PRO A 559 -11.28 -19.35 -4.53
CA PRO A 559 -12.27 -20.40 -4.26
C PRO A 559 -12.17 -21.52 -5.28
N ALA A 560 -12.18 -22.77 -4.81
CA ALA A 560 -12.07 -23.98 -5.63
C ALA A 560 -10.76 -24.15 -6.44
N GLU A 561 -9.76 -23.28 -6.24
CA GLU A 561 -8.42 -23.43 -6.84
C GLU A 561 -7.37 -23.79 -5.79
N ARG A 562 -6.27 -24.37 -6.26
CA ARG A 562 -5.08 -24.58 -5.44
C ARG A 562 -4.42 -23.24 -5.09
N GLN A 563 -3.81 -23.16 -3.91
CA GLN A 563 -3.00 -22.00 -3.55
C GLN A 563 -1.85 -21.85 -4.55
N ARG A 564 -1.76 -20.68 -5.17
CA ARG A 564 -0.67 -20.29 -6.05
C ARG A 564 0.40 -19.57 -5.26
N LEU A 565 1.66 -19.94 -5.49
CA LEU A 565 2.84 -19.21 -5.01
C LEU A 565 3.60 -18.71 -6.23
N SER A 566 3.86 -17.40 -6.30
CA SER A 566 4.68 -16.79 -7.35
C SER A 566 5.79 -15.91 -6.78
N VAL A 567 6.87 -15.80 -7.55
CA VAL A 567 8.03 -14.94 -7.29
C VAL A 567 8.38 -14.23 -8.58
N GLY A 568 8.29 -12.90 -8.55
CA GLY A 568 8.80 -12.06 -9.64
C GLY A 568 10.30 -11.90 -9.55
N ILE A 569 10.97 -11.94 -10.69
CA ILE A 569 12.42 -11.77 -10.83
C ILE A 569 12.73 -10.93 -12.08
N GLY A 570 13.87 -10.24 -12.09
CA GLY A 570 14.25 -9.40 -13.21
C GLY A 570 15.51 -8.59 -12.94
N GLY A 571 15.90 -7.78 -13.91
CA GLY A 571 17.11 -6.96 -13.88
C GLY A 571 17.02 -5.78 -14.84
N ALA A 572 17.91 -4.82 -14.64
CA ALA A 572 18.04 -3.67 -15.53
C ALA A 572 18.81 -4.08 -16.78
N ILE A 573 18.20 -3.90 -17.94
CA ILE A 573 18.84 -4.07 -19.24
C ILE A 573 19.31 -2.69 -19.71
N THR A 574 20.59 -2.59 -19.99
CA THR A 574 21.24 -1.40 -20.58
C THR A 574 21.89 -1.79 -21.91
N ALA A 575 22.42 -0.81 -22.65
CA ALA A 575 23.17 -1.07 -23.88
C ALA A 575 24.36 -2.04 -23.67
N ASP A 576 24.98 -1.96 -22.49
CA ASP A 576 26.16 -2.74 -22.10
C ASP A 576 25.83 -4.06 -21.37
N SER A 577 24.55 -4.39 -21.21
CA SER A 577 24.14 -5.64 -20.56
C SER A 577 24.57 -6.87 -21.38
N ASN A 578 25.23 -7.82 -20.70
CA ASN A 578 25.54 -9.13 -21.25
C ASN A 578 24.35 -10.09 -21.00
N PRO A 579 23.73 -10.67 -22.04
CA PRO A 579 22.53 -11.49 -21.86
C PRO A 579 22.68 -12.69 -20.91
N ASP A 580 23.83 -13.35 -20.92
CA ASP A 580 24.07 -14.52 -20.07
C ASP A 580 24.23 -14.12 -18.59
N ASP A 581 24.89 -13.00 -18.33
CA ASP A 581 25.02 -12.46 -16.97
C ASP A 581 23.66 -12.02 -16.41
N GLU A 582 22.82 -11.35 -17.22
CA GLU A 582 21.48 -10.94 -16.80
C GLU A 582 20.57 -12.15 -16.53
N LEU A 583 20.66 -13.21 -17.34
CA LEU A 583 19.95 -14.47 -17.08
C LEU A 583 20.45 -15.14 -15.78
N ALA A 584 21.76 -15.17 -15.55
CA ALA A 584 22.34 -15.71 -14.31
C ALA A 584 21.92 -14.89 -13.06
N GLU A 585 21.77 -13.58 -13.21
CA GLU A 585 21.34 -12.69 -12.14
C GLU A 585 19.91 -13.01 -11.69
N ILE A 586 18.95 -13.22 -12.61
CA ILE A 586 17.58 -13.53 -12.22
C ILE A 586 17.47 -14.87 -11.49
N HIS A 587 18.28 -15.86 -11.84
CA HIS A 587 18.38 -17.12 -11.11
C HIS A 587 18.92 -16.93 -9.70
N THR A 588 19.91 -16.05 -9.54
CA THR A 588 20.49 -15.73 -8.23
C THR A 588 19.47 -15.01 -7.33
N LYS A 589 18.71 -14.06 -7.90
CA LYS A 589 17.61 -13.37 -7.19
C LYS A 589 16.50 -14.33 -6.77
N ALA A 590 16.13 -15.28 -7.63
CA ALA A 590 15.17 -16.33 -7.29
C ALA A 590 15.62 -17.19 -6.10
N LYS A 591 16.87 -17.67 -6.12
CA LYS A 591 17.45 -18.52 -5.07
C LYS A 591 17.47 -17.84 -3.71
N ALA A 592 17.71 -16.53 -3.66
CA ALA A 592 17.73 -15.78 -2.40
C ALA A 592 16.38 -15.83 -1.66
N ILE A 593 15.27 -15.94 -2.40
CA ILE A 593 13.91 -16.01 -1.86
C ILE A 593 13.52 -17.47 -1.60
N LEU A 594 13.79 -18.35 -2.58
CA LEU A 594 13.37 -19.75 -2.53
C LEU A 594 14.22 -20.65 -1.64
N GLY A 595 15.43 -20.21 -1.24
CA GLY A 595 16.29 -20.99 -0.34
C GLY A 595 15.63 -21.34 1.00
N VAL A 596 14.56 -20.63 1.38
CA VAL A 596 13.72 -20.96 2.55
C VAL A 596 13.01 -22.31 2.44
N LEU A 597 12.88 -22.85 1.22
CA LEU A 597 12.28 -24.16 0.94
C LEU A 597 13.29 -25.30 1.08
N ASP A 598 14.60 -25.02 1.06
CA ASP A 598 15.68 -26.00 1.15
C ASP A 598 16.09 -26.30 2.62
N GLU A 599 15.68 -25.43 3.55
CA GLU A 599 15.96 -25.51 5.01
C GLU A 599 15.05 -26.49 5.77
#